data_AF-A0A1H6G7N1-F1
#
_entry.id   AF-A0A1H6G7N1-F1
#
_cell.length_a   1.000
_cell.length_b   1.000
_cell.length_c   1.000
_cell.angle_alpha   90.00
_cell.angle_beta   90.00
_cell.angle_gamma   90.00
#
_symmetry.space_group_name_H-M   'P 1'
#
loop_
_entity.id
_entity.type
_entity.pdbx_description
1 polymer ?
#
loop_
_entity_poly.entity_id
_entity_poly.type
_entity_poly.pdbx_seq_one_letter_code
_entity_poly.pdbx_strand_id
1 'polypeptide(L)'
;MGVMERVKAPATKKRTPKVAPADLPLDSILQGDCVEMMRSLPAASVDMIFADPPYNLQLGGDLLRPDGSQVDAVDDDWDKFDSLATYDRFTQAWLKEAKRILKPNGSIWVIGSYHNIFRVGTALQDNGYWILNDIVWRKANPMPNFKGTRFTNAHETLIWASMGEKSRYTFNYRAMKTLNDELQMRSDWLIPICGGQERLKKGGTKVHPTQKPEALLYRILLACSNPGDVILDPFFGTGTTGAVAKRLGRHFIGIEREDDYIEAALERIELALPLDESAVKTMMAPKAATRVAFGTLVECGMIAPGTVLTDTKRRWKAKVRVDGSLECEGQPAGSIHKVGAGLQGAPSCNGWTFWHVDTGKELRVIDAVRQDWLLANEA
;
A
#
# COMPACT_ATOMS: atom_id res chain seq x y z
N MET A 1 12.53 47.56 -20.17
CA MET A 1 12.51 46.65 -19.01
C MET A 1 11.28 46.96 -18.18
N GLY A 2 10.21 46.19 -18.33
CA GLY A 2 9.00 46.32 -17.51
C GLY A 2 8.89 45.10 -16.61
N VAL A 3 8.86 45.32 -15.29
CA VAL A 3 8.67 44.26 -14.29
C VAL A 3 7.16 44.08 -14.11
N MET A 4 6.63 42.93 -14.51
CA MET A 4 5.26 42.53 -14.17
C MET A 4 5.25 41.86 -12.79
N GLU A 5 4.63 42.51 -11.80
CA GLU A 5 4.32 41.88 -10.51
C GLU A 5 3.16 40.89 -10.66
N ARG A 6 3.37 39.65 -10.21
CA ARG A 6 2.30 38.64 -10.11
C ARG A 6 1.56 38.83 -8.78
N VAL A 7 0.32 39.31 -8.84
CA VAL A 7 -0.62 39.27 -7.72
C VAL A 7 -1.08 37.83 -7.50
N LYS A 8 -0.84 37.28 -6.30
CA LYS A 8 -1.39 35.96 -5.89
C LYS A 8 -2.86 36.10 -5.53
N ALA A 9 -3.75 35.48 -6.30
CA ALA A 9 -5.14 35.30 -5.91
C ALA A 9 -5.27 34.28 -4.74
N PRO A 10 -6.26 34.43 -3.85
CA PRO A 10 -6.44 33.52 -2.73
C PRO A 10 -6.89 32.14 -3.21
N ALA A 11 -6.20 31.10 -2.78
CA ALA A 11 -6.59 29.72 -3.07
C ALA A 11 -7.83 29.34 -2.26
N THR A 12 -9.00 29.36 -2.88
CA THR A 12 -10.21 28.75 -2.32
C THR A 12 -10.03 27.23 -2.28
N LYS A 13 -9.91 26.68 -1.07
CA LYS A 13 -10.00 25.23 -0.84
C LYS A 13 -11.41 24.75 -1.24
N LYS A 14 -11.56 24.23 -2.47
CA LYS A 14 -12.74 23.44 -2.83
C LYS A 14 -12.73 22.19 -1.93
N ARG A 15 -13.66 22.11 -0.97
CA ARG A 15 -13.99 20.86 -0.30
C ARG A 15 -14.48 19.90 -1.37
N THR A 16 -13.79 18.77 -1.54
CA THR A 16 -14.30 17.65 -2.32
C THR A 16 -15.65 17.23 -1.73
N PRO A 17 -16.70 17.07 -2.55
CA PRO A 17 -17.98 16.62 -2.06
C PRO A 17 -17.80 15.25 -1.41
N LYS A 18 -18.33 15.10 -0.20
CA LYS A 18 -18.38 13.81 0.51
C LYS A 18 -19.42 12.98 -0.25
N VAL A 19 -18.96 12.05 -1.08
CA VAL A 19 -19.83 11.10 -1.79
C VAL A 19 -20.57 10.30 -0.73
N ALA A 20 -21.89 10.27 -0.78
CA ALA A 20 -22.70 9.42 0.09
C ALA A 20 -22.28 7.94 -0.15
N PRO A 21 -22.23 7.08 0.88
CA PRO A 21 -21.93 5.68 0.66
C PRO A 21 -23.01 5.10 -0.26
N ALA A 22 -22.63 4.82 -1.51
CA ALA A 22 -23.42 3.98 -2.37
C ALA A 22 -23.36 2.56 -1.80
N ASP A 23 -24.47 1.82 -1.84
CA ASP A 23 -24.49 0.42 -1.43
C ASP A 23 -23.53 -0.36 -2.34
N LEU A 24 -22.36 -0.70 -1.78
CA LEU A 24 -21.39 -1.56 -2.45
C LEU A 24 -21.71 -3.01 -2.11
N PRO A 25 -21.50 -3.94 -3.04
CA PRO A 25 -21.67 -5.37 -2.80
C PRO A 25 -20.44 -5.89 -2.03
N LEU A 26 -20.26 -5.43 -0.79
CA LEU A 26 -19.12 -5.78 0.05
C LEU A 26 -19.11 -7.28 0.36
N ASP A 27 -17.91 -7.83 0.42
CA ASP A 27 -17.61 -9.23 0.76
C ASP A 27 -18.34 -10.23 -0.14
N SER A 28 -18.51 -9.85 -1.41
CA SER A 28 -19.22 -10.63 -2.41
C SER A 28 -18.41 -10.84 -3.68
N ILE A 29 -18.88 -11.79 -4.48
CA ILE A 29 -18.35 -12.11 -5.81
C ILE A 29 -19.41 -11.71 -6.83
N LEU A 30 -19.04 -10.85 -7.78
CA LEU A 30 -19.86 -10.49 -8.92
C LEU A 30 -19.50 -11.41 -10.08
N GLN A 31 -20.48 -12.19 -10.53
CA GLN A 31 -20.30 -13.09 -11.66
C GLN A 31 -20.43 -12.34 -12.98
N GLY A 32 -19.38 -12.34 -13.82
CA GLY A 32 -19.44 -11.79 -15.17
C GLY A 32 -18.10 -11.25 -15.71
N ASP A 33 -18.18 -10.56 -16.85
CA ASP A 33 -17.03 -9.87 -17.43
C ASP A 33 -16.56 -8.72 -16.52
N CYS A 34 -15.25 -8.59 -16.35
CA CYS A 34 -14.69 -7.63 -15.41
C CYS A 34 -14.96 -6.17 -15.80
N VAL A 35 -14.99 -5.84 -17.08
CA VAL A 35 -15.29 -4.49 -17.56
C VAL A 35 -16.76 -4.16 -17.32
N GLU A 36 -17.66 -5.10 -17.65
CA GLU A 36 -19.10 -4.93 -17.42
C GLU A 36 -19.45 -4.81 -15.94
N MET A 37 -18.92 -5.70 -15.11
CA MET A 37 -19.17 -5.67 -13.67
C MET A 37 -18.57 -4.41 -13.03
N MET A 38 -17.35 -4.00 -13.41
CA MET A 38 -16.80 -2.73 -12.92
C MET A 38 -17.63 -1.53 -13.34
N ARG A 39 -18.25 -1.50 -14.53
CA ARG A 39 -19.17 -0.42 -14.95
C ARG A 39 -20.39 -0.27 -14.06
N SER A 40 -20.88 -1.37 -13.49
CA SER A 40 -21.99 -1.36 -12.53
C SER A 40 -21.62 -0.67 -11.21
N LEU A 41 -20.33 -0.62 -10.87
CA LEU A 41 -19.86 -0.05 -9.62
C LEU A 41 -19.78 1.49 -9.65
N PRO A 42 -20.11 2.18 -8.54
CA PRO A 42 -19.97 3.62 -8.42
C PRO A 42 -18.52 4.08 -8.62
N ALA A 43 -18.34 5.27 -9.18
CA ALA A 43 -17.00 5.87 -9.30
C ALA A 43 -16.41 6.21 -7.91
N ALA A 44 -15.09 6.19 -7.79
CA ALA A 44 -14.36 6.54 -6.55
C ALA A 44 -14.89 5.82 -5.29
N SER A 45 -15.14 4.52 -5.40
CA SER A 45 -15.80 3.70 -4.39
C SER A 45 -14.87 2.69 -3.68
N VAL A 46 -13.77 2.27 -4.32
CA VAL A 46 -12.83 1.29 -3.76
C VAL A 46 -11.49 1.92 -3.37
N ASP A 47 -10.84 1.38 -2.34
CA ASP A 47 -9.59 1.94 -1.78
C ASP A 47 -8.34 1.38 -2.49
N MET A 48 -8.39 0.11 -2.88
CA MET A 48 -7.29 -0.55 -3.57
C MET A 48 -7.81 -1.55 -4.61
N ILE A 49 -7.06 -1.71 -5.70
CA ILE A 49 -7.30 -2.76 -6.70
C ILE A 49 -6.08 -3.68 -6.74
N PHE A 50 -6.31 -4.99 -6.71
CA PHE A 50 -5.30 -5.99 -7.08
C PHE A 50 -5.80 -6.70 -8.34
N ALA A 51 -4.97 -6.76 -9.38
CA ALA A 51 -5.34 -7.39 -10.64
C ALA A 51 -4.28 -8.42 -11.07
N ASP A 52 -4.73 -9.66 -11.29
CA ASP A 52 -3.98 -10.76 -11.89
C ASP A 52 -4.62 -11.11 -13.25
N PRO A 53 -4.46 -10.24 -14.27
CA PRO A 53 -5.09 -10.45 -15.56
C PRO A 53 -4.53 -11.70 -16.25
N PRO A 54 -5.22 -12.24 -17.27
CA PRO A 54 -4.64 -13.23 -18.17
C PRO A 54 -3.29 -12.78 -18.74
N TYR A 55 -2.32 -13.69 -18.84
CA TYR A 55 -0.94 -13.39 -19.24
C TYR A 55 -0.70 -13.52 -20.74
N ASN A 56 -1.61 -14.15 -21.48
CA ASN A 56 -1.45 -14.43 -22.91
C ASN A 56 -0.13 -15.18 -23.16
N LEU A 57 0.00 -16.38 -22.59
CA LEU A 57 1.27 -17.12 -22.58
C LEU A 57 1.70 -17.64 -23.96
N GLN A 58 0.83 -17.56 -24.99
CA GLN A 58 1.12 -17.93 -26.39
C GLN A 58 1.83 -19.29 -26.51
N LEU A 59 1.35 -20.30 -25.77
CA LEU A 59 1.98 -21.62 -25.73
C LEU A 59 1.86 -22.32 -27.09
N GLY A 60 2.99 -22.83 -27.59
CA GLY A 60 3.09 -23.46 -28.92
C GLY A 60 2.78 -24.96 -28.96
N GLY A 61 2.33 -25.57 -27.85
CA GLY A 61 2.00 -26.99 -27.74
C GLY A 61 2.46 -27.65 -26.44
N ASP A 62 2.32 -28.97 -26.37
CA ASP A 62 2.61 -29.77 -25.18
C ASP A 62 4.06 -29.69 -24.70
N LEU A 63 4.22 -29.73 -23.37
CA LEU A 63 5.52 -29.80 -22.71
C LEU A 63 5.64 -31.09 -21.90
N LEU A 64 6.70 -31.85 -22.15
CA LEU A 64 7.05 -33.05 -21.38
C LEU A 64 8.18 -32.75 -20.40
N ARG A 65 8.13 -33.39 -19.23
CA ARG A 65 9.23 -33.46 -18.27
C ARG A 65 10.27 -34.49 -18.71
N PRO A 66 11.50 -34.48 -18.15
CA PRO A 66 12.54 -35.44 -18.49
C PRO A 66 12.16 -36.91 -18.23
N ASP A 67 11.23 -37.15 -17.30
CA ASP A 67 10.68 -38.48 -16.98
C ASP A 67 9.56 -38.92 -17.94
N GLY A 68 9.23 -38.11 -18.95
CA GLY A 68 8.18 -38.38 -19.93
C GLY A 68 6.77 -37.98 -19.49
N SER A 69 6.58 -37.48 -18.26
CA SER A 69 5.27 -37.00 -17.80
C SER A 69 4.91 -35.63 -18.41
N GLN A 70 3.62 -35.41 -18.69
CA GLN A 70 3.15 -34.15 -19.27
C GLN A 70 3.07 -33.04 -18.23
N VAL A 71 3.43 -31.83 -18.65
CA VAL A 71 3.23 -30.62 -17.85
C VAL A 71 1.82 -30.12 -18.09
N ASP A 72 1.05 -30.09 -17.02
CA ASP A 72 -0.24 -29.41 -16.90
C ASP A 72 -0.01 -27.88 -17.03
N ALA A 73 -0.09 -27.39 -18.27
CA ALA A 73 0.14 -26.00 -18.66
C ALA A 73 -1.14 -25.16 -18.53
N VAL A 74 -1.01 -23.85 -18.70
CA VAL A 74 -2.17 -22.95 -18.73
C VAL A 74 -2.62 -22.84 -20.18
N ASP A 75 -3.61 -23.62 -20.59
CA ASP A 75 -4.17 -23.66 -21.94
C ASP A 75 -5.67 -23.35 -22.00
N ASP A 76 -6.21 -22.82 -20.91
CA ASP A 76 -7.59 -22.35 -20.79
C ASP A 76 -7.91 -21.24 -21.81
N ASP A 77 -9.17 -21.19 -22.27
CA ASP A 77 -9.60 -20.24 -23.30
C ASP A 77 -9.54 -18.78 -22.85
N TRP A 78 -9.58 -18.51 -21.54
CA TRP A 78 -9.45 -17.15 -21.00
C TRP A 78 -8.05 -16.55 -21.16
N ASP A 79 -7.01 -17.37 -21.39
CA ASP A 79 -5.63 -16.89 -21.63
C ASP A 79 -5.29 -16.76 -23.12
N LYS A 80 -6.23 -17.04 -24.04
CA LYS A 80 -6.00 -17.02 -25.49
C LYS A 80 -6.47 -15.71 -26.10
N PHE A 81 -5.54 -15.01 -26.77
CA PHE A 81 -5.83 -13.78 -27.50
C PHE A 81 -5.39 -13.89 -28.96
N ASP A 82 -6.25 -13.47 -29.89
CA ASP A 82 -5.98 -13.51 -31.34
C ASP A 82 -4.74 -12.70 -31.75
N SER A 83 -4.44 -11.63 -31.01
CA SER A 83 -3.29 -10.76 -31.29
C SER A 83 -2.92 -9.93 -30.07
N LEU A 84 -1.69 -9.40 -30.07
CA LEU A 84 -1.26 -8.42 -29.07
C LEU A 84 -2.15 -7.17 -29.07
N ALA A 85 -2.66 -6.74 -30.23
CA ALA A 85 -3.57 -5.61 -30.31
C ALA A 85 -4.94 -5.90 -29.64
N THR A 86 -5.42 -7.14 -29.71
CA THR A 86 -6.60 -7.58 -28.96
C THR A 86 -6.34 -7.54 -27.46
N TYR A 87 -5.19 -8.04 -27.01
CA TYR A 87 -4.76 -7.96 -25.61
C TYR A 87 -4.65 -6.52 -25.11
N ASP A 88 -4.12 -5.61 -25.93
CA ASP A 88 -4.01 -4.19 -25.58
C ASP A 88 -5.38 -3.52 -25.42
N ARG A 89 -6.31 -3.78 -26.35
CA ARG A 89 -7.68 -3.24 -26.25
C ARG A 89 -8.39 -3.73 -24.99
N PHE A 90 -8.25 -5.01 -24.68
CA PHE A 90 -8.73 -5.59 -23.43
C PHE A 90 -8.10 -4.89 -22.22
N THR A 91 -6.77 -4.75 -22.23
CA THR A 91 -6.00 -4.13 -21.13
C THR A 91 -6.43 -2.68 -20.88
N GLN A 92 -6.58 -1.90 -21.94
CA GLN A 92 -7.05 -0.52 -21.87
C GLN A 92 -8.48 -0.42 -21.35
N ALA A 93 -9.36 -1.34 -21.75
CA ALA A 93 -10.77 -1.32 -21.32
C ALA A 93 -10.92 -1.53 -19.82
N TRP A 94 -10.29 -2.56 -19.25
CA TRP A 94 -10.42 -2.85 -17.83
C TRP A 94 -9.66 -1.82 -16.96
N LEU A 95 -8.49 -1.33 -17.40
CA LEU A 95 -7.76 -0.27 -16.68
C LEU A 95 -8.53 1.04 -16.61
N LYS A 96 -9.27 1.39 -17.66
CA LYS A 96 -10.10 2.59 -17.68
C LYS A 96 -11.21 2.54 -16.62
N GLU A 97 -11.90 1.41 -16.51
CA GLU A 97 -12.94 1.22 -15.49
C GLU A 97 -12.33 1.12 -14.08
N ALA A 98 -11.21 0.40 -13.93
CA ALA A 98 -10.45 0.34 -12.69
C ALA A 98 -10.05 1.74 -12.19
N LYS A 99 -9.64 2.64 -13.09
CA LYS A 99 -9.31 4.02 -12.72
C LYS A 99 -10.53 4.81 -12.28
N ARG A 100 -11.68 4.60 -12.92
CA ARG A 100 -12.94 5.30 -12.59
C ARG A 100 -13.43 4.95 -11.19
N ILE A 101 -13.35 3.68 -10.81
CA ILE A 101 -13.87 3.17 -9.52
C ILE A 101 -12.90 3.37 -8.36
N LEU A 102 -11.59 3.48 -8.62
CA LEU A 102 -10.59 3.73 -7.57
C LEU A 102 -10.76 5.13 -6.96
N LYS A 103 -10.75 5.22 -5.63
CA LYS A 103 -10.76 6.51 -4.91
C LYS A 103 -9.55 7.37 -5.30
N PRO A 104 -9.63 8.72 -5.19
CA PRO A 104 -8.52 9.62 -5.57
C PRO A 104 -7.19 9.34 -4.85
N ASN A 105 -7.25 8.79 -3.63
CA ASN A 105 -6.11 8.39 -2.82
C ASN A 105 -5.84 6.88 -2.85
N GLY A 106 -6.54 6.13 -3.70
CA GLY A 106 -6.36 4.70 -3.85
C GLY A 106 -5.13 4.34 -4.68
N SER A 107 -4.79 3.05 -4.67
CA SER A 107 -3.72 2.50 -5.50
C SER A 107 -4.12 1.19 -6.18
N ILE A 108 -3.44 0.88 -7.28
CA ILE A 108 -3.60 -0.36 -8.03
C ILE A 108 -2.32 -1.17 -7.98
N TRP A 109 -2.47 -2.48 -7.85
CA TRP A 109 -1.45 -3.49 -8.03
C TRP A 109 -1.81 -4.35 -9.22
N VAL A 110 -0.87 -4.54 -10.15
CA VAL A 110 -1.05 -5.46 -11.28
C VAL A 110 0.13 -6.40 -11.35
N ILE A 111 -0.11 -7.71 -11.47
CA ILE A 111 0.93 -8.72 -11.62
C ILE A 111 0.98 -9.25 -13.05
N GLY A 112 2.18 -9.64 -13.48
CA GLY A 112 2.39 -10.25 -14.78
C GLY A 112 3.74 -10.92 -14.90
N SER A 113 3.94 -11.61 -16.01
CA SER A 113 5.23 -12.13 -16.44
C SER A 113 5.76 -11.30 -17.61
N TYR A 114 6.92 -11.67 -18.15
CA TYR A 114 7.50 -10.99 -19.32
C TYR A 114 6.59 -11.01 -20.57
N HIS A 115 5.60 -11.92 -20.64
CA HIS A 115 4.67 -12.01 -21.75
C HIS A 115 3.74 -10.79 -21.85
N ASN A 116 3.30 -10.24 -20.70
CA ASN A 116 2.30 -9.18 -20.66
C ASN A 116 2.73 -7.92 -19.90
N ILE A 117 3.57 -8.02 -18.87
CA ILE A 117 3.73 -6.94 -17.87
C ILE A 117 4.22 -5.62 -18.47
N PHE A 118 5.01 -5.67 -19.56
CA PHE A 118 5.46 -4.46 -20.24
C PHE A 118 4.30 -3.72 -20.93
N ARG A 119 3.36 -4.45 -21.53
CA ARG A 119 2.18 -3.86 -22.19
C ARG A 119 1.23 -3.26 -21.16
N VAL A 120 1.02 -3.99 -20.07
CA VAL A 120 0.23 -3.54 -18.91
C VAL A 120 0.86 -2.29 -18.28
N GLY A 121 2.19 -2.28 -18.11
CA GLY A 121 2.92 -1.13 -17.58
C GLY A 121 2.78 0.12 -18.45
N THR A 122 2.91 0.00 -19.78
CA THR A 122 2.63 1.09 -20.71
C THR A 122 1.19 1.58 -20.58
N ALA A 123 0.22 0.67 -20.58
CA ALA A 123 -1.20 1.03 -20.46
C ALA A 123 -1.53 1.75 -19.15
N LEU A 124 -0.91 1.36 -18.02
CA LEU A 124 -1.03 2.07 -16.75
C LEU A 124 -0.57 3.53 -16.87
N GLN A 125 0.61 3.77 -17.43
CA GLN A 125 1.14 5.13 -17.59
C GLN A 125 0.30 5.96 -18.57
N ASP A 126 -0.15 5.38 -19.68
CA ASP A 126 -1.01 6.06 -20.67
C ASP A 126 -2.37 6.44 -20.08
N ASN A 127 -2.90 5.65 -19.13
CA ASN A 127 -4.09 6.00 -18.36
C ASN A 127 -3.81 7.00 -17.21
N GLY A 128 -2.62 7.58 -17.15
CA GLY A 128 -2.26 8.60 -16.17
C GLY A 128 -2.13 8.07 -14.74
N TYR A 129 -1.89 6.78 -14.56
CA TYR A 129 -1.43 6.28 -13.25
C TYR A 129 0.02 6.71 -13.01
N TRP A 130 0.40 6.85 -11.75
CA TRP A 130 1.78 7.13 -11.37
C TRP A 130 2.38 5.90 -10.69
N ILE A 131 3.27 5.22 -11.42
CA ILE A 131 3.99 4.05 -10.91
C ILE A 131 4.89 4.48 -9.75
N LEU A 132 4.76 3.79 -8.62
CA LEU A 132 5.52 4.03 -7.40
C LEU A 132 6.70 3.06 -7.31
N ASN A 133 6.45 1.78 -7.53
CA ASN A 133 7.46 0.73 -7.59
C ASN A 133 7.00 -0.38 -8.54
N ASP A 134 7.94 -0.94 -9.28
CA ASP A 134 7.89 -2.33 -9.70
C ASP A 134 8.45 -3.22 -8.57
N ILE A 135 7.83 -4.37 -8.35
CA ILE A 135 8.20 -5.34 -7.33
C ILE A 135 8.42 -6.68 -8.00
N VAL A 136 9.57 -7.31 -7.74
CA VAL A 136 9.92 -8.62 -8.27
C VAL A 136 9.53 -9.68 -7.24
N TRP A 137 8.53 -10.50 -7.57
CA TRP A 137 8.27 -11.72 -6.82
C TRP A 137 9.25 -12.79 -7.27
N ARG A 138 10.27 -13.05 -6.45
CA ARG A 138 11.24 -14.14 -6.63
C ARG A 138 10.62 -15.42 -6.09
N LYS A 139 10.40 -16.38 -6.97
CA LYS A 139 9.85 -17.69 -6.63
C LYS A 139 10.93 -18.51 -5.93
N ALA A 140 10.69 -18.94 -4.69
CA ALA A 140 11.67 -19.76 -3.95
C ALA A 140 11.84 -21.17 -4.55
N ASN A 141 10.79 -21.69 -5.17
CA ASN A 141 10.67 -23.03 -5.72
C ASN A 141 9.98 -23.01 -7.09
N PRO A 142 10.56 -22.33 -8.11
CA PRO A 142 9.97 -22.25 -9.44
C PRO A 142 10.02 -23.60 -10.16
N MET A 143 9.12 -23.80 -11.11
CA MET A 143 9.25 -24.92 -12.05
C MET A 143 10.52 -24.72 -12.90
N PRO A 144 11.41 -25.72 -13.00
CA PRO A 144 12.65 -25.59 -13.75
C PRO A 144 12.41 -25.53 -15.26
N ASN A 145 13.37 -25.00 -16.01
CA ASN A 145 13.37 -25.14 -17.47
C ASN A 145 13.84 -26.55 -17.86
N PHE A 146 12.95 -27.37 -18.44
CA PHE A 146 13.26 -28.77 -18.77
C PHE A 146 14.02 -28.97 -20.08
N LYS A 147 13.90 -28.05 -21.04
CA LYS A 147 14.50 -28.18 -22.38
C LYS A 147 15.90 -27.56 -22.50
N GLY A 148 16.37 -26.84 -21.47
CA GLY A 148 17.66 -26.15 -21.49
C GLY A 148 17.75 -25.03 -22.54
N THR A 149 16.62 -24.51 -23.03
CA THR A 149 16.58 -23.54 -24.15
C THR A 149 16.59 -22.08 -23.70
N ARG A 150 16.27 -21.82 -22.43
CA ARG A 150 16.18 -20.49 -21.82
C ARG A 150 16.54 -20.57 -20.33
N PHE A 151 16.73 -19.41 -19.70
CA PHE A 151 16.78 -19.32 -18.24
C PHE A 151 15.45 -19.78 -17.60
N THR A 152 15.54 -20.33 -16.39
CA THR A 152 14.35 -20.70 -15.60
C THR A 152 13.52 -19.45 -15.27
N ASN A 153 12.23 -19.51 -15.56
CA ASN A 153 11.29 -18.43 -15.23
C ASN A 153 11.01 -18.41 -13.72
N ALA A 154 11.94 -17.82 -12.97
CA ALA A 154 11.97 -17.84 -11.50
C ALA A 154 11.38 -16.59 -10.83
N HIS A 155 10.70 -15.72 -11.59
CA HIS A 155 10.05 -14.54 -11.03
C HIS A 155 8.81 -14.12 -11.82
N GLU A 156 8.02 -13.26 -11.18
CA GLU A 156 7.00 -12.42 -11.82
C GLU A 156 7.19 -10.97 -11.34
N THR A 157 6.60 -10.03 -12.08
CA THR A 157 6.71 -8.60 -11.79
C THR A 157 5.34 -8.06 -11.42
N LEU A 158 5.27 -7.35 -10.29
CA LEU A 158 4.13 -6.56 -9.89
C LEU A 158 4.43 -5.08 -10.14
N ILE A 159 3.41 -4.32 -10.54
CA ILE A 159 3.47 -2.86 -10.64
C ILE A 159 2.51 -2.28 -9.61
N TRP A 160 3.04 -1.46 -8.71
CA TRP A 160 2.24 -0.65 -7.79
C TRP A 160 2.15 0.78 -8.30
N ALA A 161 0.94 1.28 -8.50
CA ALA A 161 0.72 2.62 -9.01
C ALA A 161 -0.41 3.35 -8.25
N SER A 162 -0.26 4.66 -8.11
CA SER A 162 -1.30 5.54 -7.55
C SER A 162 -2.10 6.22 -8.66
N MET A 163 -3.21 6.86 -8.29
CA MET A 163 -4.10 7.57 -9.22
C MET A 163 -3.44 8.71 -10.02
N GLY A 164 -2.26 9.17 -9.60
CA GLY A 164 -1.44 10.19 -10.28
C GLY A 164 -0.37 10.75 -9.34
N GLU A 165 0.56 11.56 -9.87
CA GLU A 165 1.76 12.05 -9.15
C GLU A 165 1.46 12.72 -7.80
N LYS A 166 0.30 13.40 -7.69
CA LYS A 166 -0.11 14.15 -6.49
C LYS A 166 -1.01 13.35 -5.54
N SER A 167 -1.27 12.08 -5.84
CA SER A 167 -2.13 11.21 -5.02
C SER A 167 -1.53 10.98 -3.64
N ARG A 168 -2.37 10.95 -2.60
CA ARG A 168 -1.95 10.65 -1.23
C ARG A 168 -2.29 9.20 -0.90
N TYR A 169 -1.55 8.29 -1.52
CA TYR A 169 -1.74 6.85 -1.37
C TYR A 169 -1.38 6.34 0.03
N THR A 170 -1.94 5.19 0.39
CA THR A 170 -1.62 4.46 1.63
C THR A 170 -0.31 3.69 1.47
N PHE A 171 0.60 3.85 2.42
CA PHE A 171 1.79 3.01 2.55
C PHE A 171 2.19 2.86 4.02
N ASN A 172 2.00 1.65 4.55
CA ASN A 172 2.27 1.29 5.94
C ASN A 172 3.75 0.96 6.13
N TYR A 173 4.62 1.97 5.93
CA TYR A 173 6.08 1.81 5.96
C TYR A 173 6.58 1.11 7.24
N ARG A 174 6.04 1.46 8.40
CA ARG A 174 6.44 0.83 9.67
C ARG A 174 6.04 -0.64 9.74
N ALA A 175 4.82 -0.98 9.35
CA ALA A 175 4.39 -2.37 9.28
C ALA A 175 5.32 -3.19 8.36
N MET A 176 5.72 -2.63 7.21
CA MET A 176 6.64 -3.29 6.28
C MET A 176 8.06 -3.39 6.81
N LYS A 177 8.51 -2.40 7.57
CA LYS A 177 9.82 -2.43 8.24
C LYS A 177 9.86 -3.50 9.34
N THR A 178 8.82 -3.57 10.16
CA THR A 178 8.70 -4.58 11.22
C THR A 178 8.53 -6.00 10.65
N LEU A 179 7.76 -6.17 9.57
CA LEU A 179 7.63 -7.45 8.86
C LEU A 179 8.97 -7.96 8.30
N ASN A 180 9.96 -7.08 8.16
CA ASN A 180 11.27 -7.38 7.63
C ASN A 180 12.36 -7.11 8.68
N ASP A 181 12.11 -7.50 9.93
CA ASP A 181 13.05 -7.46 11.06
C ASP A 181 13.69 -6.09 11.29
N GLU A 182 12.85 -5.05 11.29
CA GLU A 182 13.27 -3.65 11.44
C GLU A 182 14.19 -3.13 10.32
N LEU A 183 14.26 -3.83 9.18
CA LEU A 183 14.91 -3.37 7.96
C LEU A 183 13.87 -2.91 6.96
N GLN A 184 14.21 -1.89 6.16
CA GLN A 184 13.32 -1.43 5.11
C GLN A 184 13.02 -2.55 4.11
N MET A 185 11.73 -2.80 3.86
CA MET A 185 11.27 -3.76 2.85
C MET A 185 11.80 -3.36 1.47
N ARG A 186 12.38 -4.32 0.76
CA ARG A 186 12.94 -4.14 -0.58
C ARG A 186 11.89 -4.38 -1.67
N SER A 187 12.24 -4.07 -2.91
CA SER A 187 11.41 -4.36 -4.10
C SER A 187 11.55 -5.80 -4.61
N ASP A 188 12.40 -6.64 -4.02
CA ASP A 188 12.55 -8.04 -4.39
C ASP A 188 12.07 -8.97 -3.27
N TRP A 189 10.95 -9.67 -3.51
CA TRP A 189 10.27 -10.48 -2.50
C TRP A 189 10.48 -11.96 -2.78
N LEU A 190 11.21 -12.64 -1.89
CA LEU A 190 11.35 -14.10 -1.93
C LEU A 190 10.14 -14.75 -1.26
N ILE A 191 9.27 -15.37 -2.07
CA ILE A 191 8.05 -16.05 -1.59
C ILE A 191 7.90 -17.37 -2.38
N PRO A 192 7.58 -18.50 -1.72
CA PRO A 192 7.27 -19.76 -2.41
C PRO A 192 6.05 -19.65 -3.33
N ILE A 193 5.94 -20.55 -4.32
CA ILE A 193 4.72 -20.69 -5.12
C ILE A 193 3.58 -21.28 -4.26
N CYS A 194 2.33 -21.05 -4.68
CA CYS A 194 1.17 -21.67 -4.04
C CYS A 194 1.20 -23.20 -4.24
N GLY A 195 1.39 -23.92 -3.14
CA GLY A 195 1.56 -25.37 -3.10
C GLY A 195 1.07 -25.95 -1.77
N GLY A 196 1.22 -27.26 -1.59
CA GLY A 196 0.78 -27.94 -0.37
C GLY A 196 -0.74 -27.83 -0.14
N GLN A 197 -1.14 -27.56 1.10
CA GLN A 197 -2.55 -27.44 1.51
C GLN A 197 -3.22 -26.13 1.06
N GLU A 198 -2.42 -25.10 0.76
CA GLU A 198 -2.95 -23.83 0.27
C GLU A 198 -3.50 -23.96 -1.17
N ARG A 199 -2.93 -24.90 -1.94
CA ARG A 199 -3.30 -25.11 -3.34
C ARG A 199 -4.62 -25.90 -3.40
N LEU A 200 -5.67 -25.25 -3.88
CA LEU A 200 -6.99 -25.88 -3.96
C LEU A 200 -6.98 -27.04 -4.97
N LYS A 201 -7.58 -28.15 -4.57
CA LYS A 201 -7.71 -29.36 -5.38
C LYS A 201 -9.11 -29.95 -5.29
N LYS A 202 -9.68 -30.35 -6.42
CA LYS A 202 -10.95 -31.10 -6.53
C LYS A 202 -10.63 -32.43 -7.22
N GLY A 203 -10.91 -33.55 -6.54
CA GLY A 203 -10.57 -34.89 -7.07
C GLY A 203 -9.07 -35.16 -7.28
N GLY A 204 -8.19 -34.46 -6.55
CA GLY A 204 -6.73 -34.60 -6.68
C GLY A 204 -6.08 -33.72 -7.75
N THR A 205 -6.88 -33.09 -8.61
CA THR A 205 -6.43 -32.13 -9.64
C THR A 205 -6.54 -30.70 -9.12
N LYS A 206 -5.67 -29.80 -9.61
CA LYS A 206 -5.72 -28.37 -9.25
C LYS A 206 -7.05 -27.77 -9.72
N VAL A 207 -7.66 -26.92 -8.91
CA VAL A 207 -8.87 -26.18 -9.34
C VAL A 207 -8.51 -25.04 -10.29
N HIS A 208 -7.46 -24.28 -9.99
CA HIS A 208 -7.00 -23.16 -10.81
C HIS A 208 -5.53 -23.30 -11.18
N PRO A 209 -5.16 -23.04 -12.45
CA PRO A 209 -3.80 -23.27 -12.92
C PRO A 209 -2.82 -22.21 -12.41
N THR A 210 -3.29 -20.97 -12.21
CA THR A 210 -2.47 -19.80 -11.84
C THR A 210 -2.74 -19.23 -10.44
N GLN A 211 -3.30 -20.02 -9.51
CA GLN A 211 -3.57 -19.60 -8.13
C GLN A 211 -2.33 -18.96 -7.47
N LYS A 212 -2.47 -17.70 -7.01
CA LYS A 212 -1.39 -16.95 -6.36
C LYS A 212 -1.27 -17.29 -4.86
N PRO A 213 -0.05 -17.23 -4.29
CA PRO A 213 0.17 -17.53 -2.88
C PRO A 213 -0.40 -16.43 -1.96
N GLU A 214 -1.07 -16.82 -0.88
CA GLU A 214 -1.65 -15.90 0.11
C GLU A 214 -0.60 -14.97 0.73
N ALA A 215 0.63 -15.44 0.92
CA ALA A 215 1.72 -14.64 1.48
C ALA A 215 2.05 -13.41 0.62
N LEU A 216 1.88 -13.50 -0.70
CA LEU A 216 2.07 -12.37 -1.61
C LEU A 216 0.98 -11.31 -1.38
N LEU A 217 -0.29 -11.72 -1.39
CA LEU A 217 -1.43 -10.84 -1.15
C LEU A 217 -1.39 -10.26 0.27
N TYR A 218 -0.99 -11.05 1.27
CA TYR A 218 -0.84 -10.60 2.65
C TYR A 218 0.10 -9.41 2.73
N ARG A 219 1.26 -9.50 2.08
CA ARG A 219 2.24 -8.41 2.07
C ARG A 219 1.71 -7.17 1.35
N ILE A 220 1.03 -7.35 0.21
CA ILE A 220 0.43 -6.24 -0.57
C ILE A 220 -0.64 -5.51 0.25
N LEU A 221 -1.61 -6.25 0.79
CA LEU A 221 -2.73 -5.69 1.53
C LEU A 221 -2.24 -5.03 2.83
N LEU A 222 -1.29 -5.64 3.53
CA LEU A 222 -0.70 -5.06 4.73
C LEU A 222 0.10 -3.77 4.43
N ALA A 223 0.77 -3.71 3.28
CA ALA A 223 1.55 -2.54 2.85
C ALA A 223 0.66 -1.36 2.44
N CYS A 224 -0.43 -1.60 1.72
CA CYS A 224 -1.11 -0.57 0.93
C CYS A 224 -2.60 -0.39 1.25
N SER A 225 -3.11 -1.05 2.29
CA SER A 225 -4.49 -0.87 2.79
C SER A 225 -4.55 -0.88 4.31
N ASN A 226 -5.63 -0.35 4.87
CA ASN A 226 -5.97 -0.37 6.29
C ASN A 226 -7.17 -1.30 6.54
N PRO A 227 -7.35 -1.79 7.78
CA PRO A 227 -8.61 -2.45 8.16
C PRO A 227 -9.84 -1.60 7.80
N GLY A 228 -10.87 -2.23 7.24
CA GLY A 228 -12.09 -1.59 6.74
C GLY A 228 -11.99 -1.02 5.31
N ASP A 229 -10.80 -0.94 4.71
CA ASP A 229 -10.66 -0.55 3.29
C ASP A 229 -11.32 -1.59 2.38
N VAL A 230 -11.83 -1.13 1.23
CA VAL A 230 -12.46 -2.00 0.21
C VAL A 230 -11.46 -2.35 -0.88
N ILE A 231 -11.18 -3.65 -1.03
CA ILE A 231 -10.25 -4.20 -2.02
C ILE A 231 -11.04 -4.80 -3.19
N LEU A 232 -10.85 -4.29 -4.40
CA LEU A 232 -11.41 -4.90 -5.60
C LEU A 232 -10.38 -5.79 -6.29
N ASP A 233 -10.83 -6.95 -6.74
CA ASP A 233 -10.07 -7.83 -7.62
C ASP A 233 -10.90 -8.19 -8.86
N PRO A 234 -10.57 -7.64 -10.05
CA PRO A 234 -11.33 -7.87 -11.27
C PRO A 234 -11.05 -9.22 -11.93
N PHE A 235 -10.12 -10.02 -11.40
CA PHE A 235 -9.71 -11.34 -11.91
C PHE A 235 -9.60 -12.32 -10.74
N PHE A 236 -10.73 -12.57 -10.07
CA PHE A 236 -10.75 -13.12 -8.73
C PHE A 236 -10.25 -14.56 -8.64
N GLY A 237 -10.43 -15.36 -9.70
CA GLY A 237 -10.12 -16.78 -9.73
C GLY A 237 -10.72 -17.49 -8.53
N THR A 238 -9.90 -18.27 -7.83
CA THR A 238 -10.32 -18.98 -6.61
C THR A 238 -10.18 -18.15 -5.33
N GLY A 239 -10.38 -16.84 -5.41
CA GLY A 239 -10.60 -15.96 -4.25
C GLY A 239 -9.41 -15.73 -3.31
N THR A 240 -8.15 -15.80 -3.78
CA THR A 240 -6.97 -15.51 -2.92
C THR A 240 -7.07 -14.12 -2.29
N THR A 241 -7.43 -13.11 -3.08
CA THR A 241 -7.56 -11.72 -2.59
C THR A 241 -8.64 -11.60 -1.52
N GLY A 242 -9.82 -12.20 -1.74
CA GLY A 242 -10.93 -12.16 -0.77
C GLY A 242 -10.59 -12.88 0.54
N ALA A 243 -9.98 -14.07 0.46
CA ALA A 243 -9.59 -14.83 1.64
C ALA A 243 -8.60 -14.06 2.53
N VAL A 244 -7.61 -13.42 1.92
CA VAL A 244 -6.62 -12.60 2.64
C VAL A 244 -7.22 -11.28 3.13
N ALA A 245 -8.07 -10.63 2.34
CA ALA A 245 -8.77 -9.41 2.74
C ALA A 245 -9.61 -9.66 4.00
N LYS A 246 -10.45 -10.70 3.99
CA LYS A 246 -11.26 -11.11 5.14
C LYS A 246 -10.41 -11.41 6.37
N ARG A 247 -9.33 -12.20 6.21
CA ARG A 247 -8.39 -12.54 7.30
C ARG A 247 -7.77 -11.29 7.94
N LEU A 248 -7.46 -10.29 7.12
CA LEU A 248 -6.86 -9.04 7.53
C LEU A 248 -7.88 -7.96 7.95
N GLY A 249 -9.17 -8.25 7.98
CA GLY A 249 -10.21 -7.28 8.35
C GLY A 249 -10.40 -6.15 7.32
N ARG A 250 -10.21 -6.46 6.03
CA ARG A 250 -10.57 -5.59 4.89
C ARG A 250 -11.84 -6.14 4.25
N HIS A 251 -12.62 -5.26 3.64
CA HIS A 251 -13.72 -5.70 2.77
C HIS A 251 -13.18 -6.03 1.38
N PHE A 252 -13.85 -6.92 0.66
CA PHE A 252 -13.50 -7.19 -0.73
C PHE A 252 -14.69 -7.13 -1.69
N ILE A 253 -14.39 -6.96 -2.97
CA ILE A 253 -15.29 -7.21 -4.09
C ILE A 253 -14.49 -8.05 -5.09
N GLY A 254 -14.93 -9.27 -5.36
CA GLY A 254 -14.33 -10.13 -6.39
C GLY A 254 -15.15 -10.08 -7.67
N ILE A 255 -14.51 -10.11 -8.84
CA ILE A 255 -15.19 -10.34 -10.12
C ILE A 255 -14.58 -11.58 -10.78
N GLU A 256 -15.42 -12.53 -11.15
CA GLU A 256 -15.02 -13.77 -11.81
C GLU A 256 -16.11 -14.21 -12.78
N ARG A 257 -15.73 -14.86 -13.88
CA ARG A 257 -16.65 -15.35 -14.90
C ARG A 257 -16.97 -16.83 -14.74
N GLU A 258 -15.98 -17.64 -14.35
CA GLU A 258 -16.08 -19.10 -14.35
C GLU A 258 -16.73 -19.64 -13.07
N ASP A 259 -17.85 -20.37 -13.20
CA ASP A 259 -18.64 -20.89 -12.07
C ASP A 259 -17.81 -21.76 -11.12
N ASP A 260 -17.00 -22.68 -11.67
CA ASP A 260 -16.15 -23.59 -10.86
C ASP A 260 -15.14 -22.82 -9.99
N TYR A 261 -14.66 -21.66 -10.46
CA TYR A 261 -13.74 -20.82 -9.70
C TYR A 261 -14.47 -20.05 -8.60
N ILE A 262 -15.68 -19.56 -8.89
CA ILE A 262 -16.55 -18.88 -7.92
C ILE A 262 -16.91 -19.83 -6.77
N GLU A 263 -17.34 -21.05 -7.07
CA GLU A 263 -17.68 -22.06 -6.06
C GLU A 263 -16.50 -22.31 -5.11
N ALA A 264 -15.31 -22.54 -5.67
CA ALA A 264 -14.09 -22.76 -4.89
C ALA A 264 -13.66 -21.52 -4.09
N ALA A 265 -13.88 -20.32 -4.63
CA ALA A 265 -13.60 -19.06 -3.94
C ALA A 265 -14.52 -18.87 -2.72
N LEU A 266 -15.82 -19.15 -2.86
CA LEU A 266 -16.79 -19.06 -1.76
C LEU A 266 -16.41 -19.99 -0.61
N GLU A 267 -16.16 -21.27 -0.89
CA GLU A 267 -15.75 -22.26 0.13
C GLU A 267 -14.46 -21.82 0.84
N ARG A 268 -13.46 -21.36 0.08
CA ARG A 268 -12.20 -20.88 0.63
C ARG A 268 -12.39 -19.66 1.55
N ILE A 269 -13.23 -18.70 1.14
CA ILE A 269 -13.46 -17.46 1.89
C ILE A 269 -14.27 -17.74 3.14
N GLU A 270 -15.23 -18.66 3.11
CA GLU A 270 -15.97 -19.09 4.30
C GLU A 270 -15.02 -19.66 5.37
N LEU A 271 -14.06 -20.50 4.96
CA LEU A 271 -13.04 -21.08 5.84
C LEU A 271 -11.98 -20.08 6.31
N ALA A 272 -11.86 -18.92 5.67
CA ALA A 272 -10.95 -17.86 6.11
C ALA A 272 -11.51 -17.17 7.37
N LEU A 273 -11.06 -17.63 8.55
CA LEU A 273 -11.39 -17.00 9.81
C LEU A 273 -10.69 -15.61 9.91
N PRO A 274 -11.42 -14.55 10.32
CA PRO A 274 -10.81 -13.26 10.59
C PRO A 274 -9.84 -13.38 11.76
N LEU A 275 -8.72 -12.66 11.70
CA LEU A 275 -7.81 -12.54 12.84
C LEU A 275 -8.46 -11.67 13.93
N ASP A 276 -8.17 -11.98 15.20
CA ASP A 276 -8.58 -11.14 16.32
C ASP A 276 -8.09 -9.69 16.13
N GLU A 277 -8.90 -8.71 16.55
CA GLU A 277 -8.59 -7.27 16.37
C GLU A 277 -7.21 -6.89 16.93
N SER A 278 -6.77 -7.53 18.01
CA SER A 278 -5.46 -7.32 18.62
C SER A 278 -4.31 -7.79 17.72
N ALA A 279 -4.51 -8.84 16.92
CA ALA A 279 -3.55 -9.38 15.97
C ALA A 279 -3.50 -8.59 14.64
N VAL A 280 -4.54 -7.83 14.33
CA VAL A 280 -4.62 -6.98 13.11
C VAL A 280 -3.95 -5.61 13.33
N LYS A 281 -3.79 -5.16 14.59
CA LYS A 281 -3.12 -3.89 14.91
C LYS A 281 -1.64 -3.92 14.50
N THR A 282 -1.27 -3.10 13.52
CA THR A 282 0.12 -2.91 13.11
C THR A 282 0.80 -1.75 13.85
N MET A 283 2.13 -1.74 13.92
CA MET A 283 2.88 -0.56 14.39
C MET A 283 2.58 0.67 13.52
N MET A 284 1.88 1.66 14.09
CA MET A 284 1.53 2.90 13.40
C MET A 284 2.71 3.87 13.31
N ALA A 285 2.80 4.65 12.23
CA ALA A 285 3.77 5.74 12.10
C ALA A 285 3.50 6.87 13.11
N PRO A 286 4.50 7.65 13.57
CA PRO A 286 4.30 8.74 14.53
C PRO A 286 3.41 9.85 13.99
N LYS A 287 3.22 9.90 12.67
CA LYS A 287 2.33 10.86 12.01
C LYS A 287 0.84 10.57 12.25
N ALA A 288 0.50 9.34 12.65
CA ALA A 288 -0.85 8.96 13.03
C ALA A 288 -1.08 9.03 14.56
N ALA A 289 -0.02 9.21 15.35
CA ALA A 289 -0.14 9.51 16.78
C ALA A 289 -0.74 10.91 16.98
N THR A 290 -1.47 11.09 18.07
CA THR A 290 -2.08 12.37 18.47
C THR A 290 -1.03 13.48 18.42
N ARG A 291 -1.27 14.51 17.59
CA ARG A 291 -0.32 15.62 17.45
C ARG A 291 -0.40 16.50 18.69
N VAL A 292 0.63 16.45 19.53
CA VAL A 292 0.81 17.37 20.65
C VAL A 292 1.63 18.57 20.20
N ALA A 293 1.07 19.78 20.32
CA ALA A 293 1.82 21.00 20.12
C ALA A 293 2.67 21.29 21.36
N PHE A 294 3.86 21.87 21.20
CA PHE A 294 4.69 22.24 22.36
C PHE A 294 3.97 23.24 23.29
N GLY A 295 3.17 24.15 22.72
CA GLY A 295 2.32 25.06 23.50
C GLY A 295 1.34 24.33 24.42
N THR A 296 0.85 23.13 24.07
CA THR A 296 -0.01 22.31 24.94
C THR A 296 0.71 21.90 26.24
N LEU A 297 2.00 21.59 26.17
CA LEU A 297 2.79 21.28 27.37
C LEU A 297 2.98 22.51 28.25
N VAL A 298 3.02 23.70 27.66
CA VAL A 298 3.11 24.98 28.39
C VAL A 298 1.78 25.35 29.03
N GLU A 299 0.68 25.22 28.26
CA GLU A 299 -0.69 25.49 28.70
C GLU A 299 -1.11 24.59 29.86
N CYS A 300 -0.82 23.29 29.78
CA CYS A 300 -1.09 22.33 30.84
C CYS A 300 -0.10 22.40 32.03
N GLY A 301 0.85 23.35 32.01
CA GLY A 301 1.81 23.56 33.11
C GLY A 301 2.91 22.51 33.24
N MET A 302 3.05 21.58 32.30
CA MET A 302 4.12 20.57 32.31
C MET A 302 5.49 21.19 31.99
N ILE A 303 5.51 22.31 31.27
CA ILE A 303 6.70 23.16 31.08
C ILE A 303 6.30 24.61 31.37
N ALA A 304 6.80 25.18 32.45
CA ALA A 304 6.44 26.53 32.83
C ALA A 304 7.01 27.58 31.85
N PRO A 305 6.27 28.67 31.56
CA PRO A 305 6.85 29.85 30.94
C PRO A 305 8.06 30.34 31.76
N GLY A 306 9.14 30.68 31.08
CA GLY A 306 10.41 31.06 31.68
C GLY A 306 11.40 29.91 31.90
N THR A 307 10.98 28.65 31.75
CA THR A 307 11.90 27.50 31.74
C THR A 307 12.97 27.68 30.67
N VAL A 308 14.22 27.38 31.01
CA VAL A 308 15.34 27.42 30.07
C VAL A 308 15.54 26.02 29.48
N LEU A 309 15.44 25.94 28.16
CA LEU A 309 15.78 24.75 27.39
C LEU A 309 17.21 24.84 26.86
N THR A 310 17.83 23.68 26.67
CA THR A 310 19.22 23.58 26.23
C THR A 310 19.45 22.39 25.29
N ASP A 311 20.54 22.39 24.51
CA ASP A 311 20.97 21.18 23.78
C ASP A 311 21.73 20.23 24.71
N THR A 312 22.00 19.00 24.26
CA THR A 312 22.70 17.98 25.07
C THR A 312 24.07 18.43 25.58
N LYS A 313 24.72 19.38 24.89
CA LYS A 313 26.04 19.93 25.25
C LYS A 313 25.98 21.24 26.03
N ARG A 314 24.79 21.74 26.36
CA ARG A 314 24.57 23.04 27.01
C ARG A 314 25.17 24.25 26.28
N ARG A 315 25.33 24.17 24.96
CA ARG A 315 25.89 25.22 24.10
C ARG A 315 24.89 26.34 23.85
N TRP A 316 23.62 25.99 23.69
CA TRP A 316 22.56 26.95 23.37
C TRP A 316 21.49 26.93 24.44
N LYS A 317 21.00 28.12 24.82
CA LYS A 317 19.96 28.27 25.84
C LYS A 317 18.81 29.08 25.26
N ALA A 318 17.60 28.56 25.40
CA ALA A 318 16.40 29.24 24.94
C ALA A 318 15.33 29.27 26.05
N LYS A 319 14.72 30.42 26.29
CA LYS A 319 13.69 30.62 27.30
C LYS A 319 12.30 30.38 26.71
N VAL A 320 11.49 29.57 27.39
CA VAL A 320 10.11 29.29 26.99
C VAL A 320 9.23 30.51 27.25
N ARG A 321 8.43 30.92 26.26
CA ARG A 321 7.42 31.98 26.38
C ARG A 321 6.03 31.40 26.62
N VAL A 322 5.10 32.26 27.04
CA VAL A 322 3.72 31.89 27.39
C VAL A 322 2.92 31.24 26.24
N ASP A 323 3.28 31.55 24.99
CA ASP A 323 2.66 31.03 23.77
C ASP A 323 3.34 29.74 23.27
N GLY A 324 4.31 29.19 24.02
CA GLY A 324 5.11 28.05 23.60
C GLY A 324 6.19 28.38 22.56
N SER A 325 6.42 29.65 22.24
CA SER A 325 7.61 30.04 21.47
C SER A 325 8.85 30.03 22.36
N LEU A 326 10.03 29.91 21.72
CA LEU A 326 11.32 30.01 22.38
C LEU A 326 11.97 31.35 22.04
N GLU A 327 12.52 32.01 23.05
CA GLU A 327 13.39 33.17 22.94
C GLU A 327 14.84 32.73 23.16
N CYS A 328 15.72 33.03 22.21
CA CYS A 328 17.14 32.66 22.29
C CYS A 328 17.98 33.83 21.80
N GLU A 329 19.08 34.10 22.49
CA GLU A 329 20.01 35.15 22.07
C GLU A 329 20.56 34.84 20.66
N GLY A 330 20.59 35.86 19.80
CA GLY A 330 21.07 35.72 18.42
C GLY A 330 20.10 35.05 17.44
N GLN A 331 18.86 34.74 17.84
CA GLN A 331 17.82 34.21 16.95
C GLN A 331 16.47 34.90 17.19
N PRO A 332 15.66 35.15 16.13
CA PRO A 332 14.28 35.58 16.32
C PRO A 332 13.48 34.55 17.11
N ALA A 333 12.58 35.03 17.98
CA ALA A 333 11.69 34.14 18.72
C ALA A 333 10.83 33.29 17.77
N GLY A 334 10.63 32.02 18.10
CA GLY A 334 9.88 31.12 17.23
C GLY A 334 9.64 29.74 17.84
N SER A 335 9.05 28.84 17.05
CA SER A 335 8.82 27.46 17.49
C SER A 335 10.11 26.74 17.87
N ILE A 336 10.00 25.69 18.70
CA ILE A 336 11.10 24.78 19.06
C ILE A 336 11.93 24.29 17.85
N HIS A 337 11.28 24.12 16.69
CA HIS A 337 11.93 23.68 15.45
C HIS A 337 12.73 24.79 14.76
N LYS A 338 12.10 25.96 14.57
CA LYS A 338 12.73 27.11 13.89
C LYS A 338 13.95 27.63 14.64
N VAL A 339 13.84 27.80 15.96
CA VAL A 339 14.97 28.28 16.78
C VAL A 339 16.11 27.26 16.78
N GLY A 340 15.80 25.96 16.93
CA GLY A 340 16.80 24.90 16.86
C GLY A 340 17.48 24.78 15.49
N ALA A 341 16.76 25.02 14.40
CA ALA A 341 17.33 25.01 13.04
C ALA A 341 18.25 26.22 12.81
N GLY A 342 17.81 27.41 13.25
CA GLY A 342 18.58 28.65 13.14
C GLY A 342 19.92 28.59 13.87
N LEU A 343 19.94 28.05 15.10
CA LEU A 343 21.17 27.88 15.89
C LEU A 343 22.17 26.90 15.27
N GLN A 344 21.68 25.89 14.55
CA GLN A 344 22.52 24.90 13.88
C GLN A 344 22.95 25.30 12.47
N GLY A 345 22.39 26.38 11.91
CA GLY A 345 22.53 26.70 10.49
C GLY A 345 21.96 25.60 9.57
N ALA A 346 21.00 24.82 10.06
CA ALA A 346 20.44 23.66 9.36
C ALA A 346 19.10 24.01 8.66
N PRO A 347 18.75 23.37 7.53
CA PRO A 347 17.48 23.62 6.84
C PRO A 347 16.25 23.18 7.66
N SER A 348 16.42 22.28 8.63
CA SER A 348 15.36 21.87 9.55
C SER A 348 15.95 21.33 10.85
N CYS A 349 15.15 21.31 11.93
CA CYS A 349 15.50 20.73 13.21
C CYS A 349 14.27 20.08 13.86
N ASN A 350 14.42 18.87 14.39
CA ASN A 350 13.41 18.28 15.27
C ASN A 350 13.59 18.82 16.70
N GLY A 351 12.88 19.91 17.02
CA GLY A 351 12.94 20.55 18.34
C GLY A 351 12.63 19.61 19.50
N TRP A 352 11.78 18.60 19.29
CA TRP A 352 11.39 17.65 20.33
C TRP A 352 12.58 16.86 20.90
N THR A 353 13.48 16.40 20.02
CA THR A 353 14.66 15.63 20.41
C THR A 353 15.89 16.50 20.64
N PHE A 354 15.86 17.74 20.16
CA PHE A 354 16.98 18.67 20.27
C PHE A 354 17.02 19.37 21.63
N TRP A 355 15.86 19.83 22.12
CA TRP A 355 15.77 20.61 23.35
C TRP A 355 15.58 19.73 24.59
N HIS A 356 16.21 20.14 25.67
CA HIS A 356 16.14 19.50 26.99
C HIS A 356 15.79 20.54 28.04
N VAL A 357 14.91 20.18 28.98
CA VAL A 357 14.71 20.94 30.22
C VAL A 357 15.94 20.70 31.10
N ASP A 358 16.66 21.76 31.45
CA ASP A 358 17.79 21.68 32.38
C ASP A 358 17.31 21.96 33.80
N THR A 359 17.25 20.90 34.63
CA THR A 359 16.90 21.03 36.05
C THR A 359 18.13 21.29 36.93
N GLY A 360 19.30 21.51 36.32
CA GLY A 360 20.60 21.66 36.99
C GLY A 360 21.24 20.32 37.37
N LYS A 361 20.45 19.28 37.65
CA LYS A 361 20.95 17.92 37.95
C LYS A 361 20.87 16.98 36.75
N GLU A 362 19.89 17.15 35.88
CA GLU A 362 19.65 16.26 34.73
C GLU A 362 19.11 17.06 33.53
N LEU A 363 19.39 16.55 32.33
CA LEU A 363 18.80 17.05 31.08
C LEU A 363 17.67 16.12 30.67
N ARG A 364 16.43 16.60 30.77
CA ARG A 364 15.26 15.84 30.32
C ARG A 364 14.84 16.31 28.93
N VAL A 365 14.92 15.45 27.92
CA VAL A 365 14.49 15.77 26.56
C VAL A 365 13.00 16.15 26.54
N ILE A 366 12.63 17.23 25.86
CA ILE A 366 11.22 17.69 25.86
C ILE A 366 10.28 16.68 25.20
N ASP A 367 10.79 15.78 24.35
CA ASP A 367 10.03 14.65 23.81
C ASP A 367 9.52 13.71 24.91
N ALA A 368 10.28 13.52 25.99
CA ALA A 368 9.83 12.69 27.11
C ALA A 368 8.64 13.32 27.84
N VAL A 369 8.64 14.65 28.00
CA VAL A 369 7.49 15.39 28.58
C VAL A 369 6.26 15.29 27.68
N ARG A 370 6.47 15.26 26.35
CA ARG A 370 5.38 14.98 25.39
C ARG A 370 4.80 13.57 25.56
N GLN A 371 5.63 12.57 25.81
CA GLN A 371 5.17 11.20 26.05
C GLN A 371 4.39 11.09 27.37
N ASP A 372 4.85 11.73 28.44
CA ASP A 372 4.10 11.79 29.71
C ASP A 372 2.68 12.37 29.49
N TRP A 373 2.57 13.45 28.70
CA TRP A 373 1.27 14.04 28.39
C TRP A 373 0.37 13.07 27.61
N LEU A 374 0.92 12.38 26.59
CA LEU A 374 0.17 11.39 25.82
C LEU A 374 -0.33 10.26 26.72
N LEU A 375 0.54 9.68 27.56
CA LEU A 375 0.18 8.63 28.50
C LEU A 375 -0.91 9.06 29.49
N ALA A 376 -0.92 10.32 29.92
CA ALA A 376 -1.93 10.85 30.83
C ALA A 376 -3.28 11.16 30.14
N ASN A 377 -3.34 11.23 28.80
CA ASN A 377 -4.51 11.69 28.04
C ASN A 377 -5.00 10.69 26.98
N GLU A 378 -4.31 9.58 26.75
CA GLU A 378 -4.80 8.42 25.99
C GLU A 378 -5.54 7.46 26.95
N ALA A 379 -6.83 7.73 27.18
CA ALA A 379 -7.79 6.81 27.81
C ALA A 379 -8.78 6.28 26.78
#